data_AF-A0A7S1U173-F1
#
_entry.id   AF-A0A7S1U173-F1
#
_cell.length_a   1.000
_cell.length_b   1.000
_cell.length_c   1.000
_cell.angle_alpha   90.00
_cell.angle_beta   90.00
_cell.angle_gamma   90.00
#
_symmetry.space_group_name_H-M   'P 1'
#
loop_
_entity.id
_entity.type
_entity.pdbx_description
1 polymer ?
#
loop_
_entity_poly.entity_id
_entity_poly.type
_entity_poly.pdbx_seq_one_letter_code
_entity_poly.pdbx_strand_id
1 'polypeptide(L)'
;MNATIGLVNGPKASKPKAGGMDRRVKAMARQMGIDISSMGAQAEQMWSMLDDLATSDPEGYKKFIAQQAKEAEEGGYHPSQQGGDGAAVAPKRRSFRPRPALVIKTSLAAPCRIEGKLKNAGYKLFINMCCHEAIEGPRNAAGHEVDIRADDAVNASGLQIPLLVGAPRLMDGAVALDVVT
;
A
#
# COMPACT_ATOMS: atom_id res chain seq x y z
N MET A 1 2.29 -56.19 -49.59
CA MET A 1 3.22 -56.53 -48.50
C MET A 1 4.04 -55.29 -48.22
N ASN A 2 3.85 -54.72 -47.02
CA ASN A 2 4.22 -53.34 -46.67
C ASN A 2 5.72 -53.19 -46.42
N ALA A 3 6.27 -52.11 -46.98
CA ALA A 3 7.67 -51.72 -46.93
C ALA A 3 7.95 -50.73 -45.79
N THR A 4 9.03 -51.05 -45.07
CA THR A 4 10.07 -50.22 -44.43
C THR A 4 9.73 -48.78 -44.00
N ILE A 5 9.86 -48.58 -42.68
CA ILE A 5 9.79 -47.33 -41.91
C ILE A 5 10.97 -46.41 -42.26
N GLY A 6 10.66 -45.20 -42.73
CA GLY A 6 11.61 -44.10 -42.93
C GLY A 6 11.51 -43.04 -41.83
N LEU A 7 12.66 -42.56 -41.37
CA LEU A 7 12.86 -41.48 -40.41
C LEU A 7 12.05 -40.22 -40.75
N VAL A 8 11.34 -39.66 -39.75
CA VAL A 8 10.81 -38.30 -39.82
C VAL A 8 11.44 -37.45 -38.72
N ASN A 9 12.22 -36.47 -39.16
CA ASN A 9 12.81 -35.41 -38.35
C ASN A 9 11.72 -34.62 -37.63
N GLY A 10 11.83 -34.50 -36.30
CA GLY A 10 10.97 -33.65 -35.49
C GLY A 10 11.18 -32.15 -35.81
N PRO A 11 10.12 -31.33 -35.81
CA PRO A 11 10.27 -29.89 -36.00
C PRO A 11 10.91 -29.25 -34.76
N LYS A 12 11.95 -28.46 -35.02
CA LYS A 12 12.73 -27.68 -34.05
C LYS A 12 11.82 -26.71 -33.30
N ALA A 13 11.81 -26.80 -31.97
CA ALA A 13 11.16 -25.82 -31.09
C ALA A 13 11.86 -24.46 -31.23
N SER A 14 11.16 -23.49 -31.83
CA SER A 14 11.59 -22.09 -31.86
C SER A 14 11.42 -21.48 -30.46
N LYS A 15 12.53 -20.98 -29.88
CA LYS A 15 12.50 -20.18 -28.65
C LYS A 15 11.61 -18.94 -28.84
N PRO A 16 10.65 -18.63 -27.96
CA PRO A 16 9.98 -17.35 -28.01
C PRO A 16 10.92 -16.25 -27.49
N LYS A 17 10.91 -15.13 -28.21
CA LYS A 17 11.72 -13.93 -27.96
C LYS A 17 11.28 -13.24 -26.66
N ALA A 18 12.26 -12.76 -25.89
CA ALA A 18 12.05 -11.78 -24.84
C ALA A 18 11.37 -10.53 -25.42
N GLY A 19 10.14 -10.25 -25.02
CA GLY A 19 9.40 -9.11 -25.55
C GLY A 19 8.02 -8.95 -24.92
N GLY A 20 7.93 -8.03 -23.96
CA GLY A 20 6.67 -7.45 -23.49
C GLY A 20 5.95 -8.29 -22.43
N MET A 21 6.11 -7.87 -21.18
CA MET A 21 5.29 -8.33 -20.05
C MET A 21 3.79 -8.24 -20.41
N ASP A 22 3.09 -9.37 -20.35
CA ASP A 22 1.71 -9.52 -20.82
C ASP A 22 0.78 -8.50 -20.15
N ARG A 23 -0.15 -7.91 -20.91
CA ARG A 23 -1.09 -6.88 -20.44
C ARG A 23 -1.90 -7.33 -19.22
N ARG A 24 -2.15 -8.63 -19.10
CA ARG A 24 -2.83 -9.23 -17.94
C ARG A 24 -1.99 -9.13 -16.67
N VAL A 25 -0.69 -9.32 -16.77
CA VAL A 25 0.25 -9.22 -15.65
C VAL A 25 0.35 -7.79 -15.14
N LYS A 26 0.38 -6.81 -16.05
CA LYS A 26 0.39 -5.39 -15.69
C LYS A 26 -0.92 -4.94 -15.05
N ALA A 27 -2.05 -5.52 -15.44
CA ALA A 27 -3.35 -5.27 -14.81
C ALA A 27 -3.42 -5.88 -13.40
N MET A 28 -2.90 -7.09 -13.21
CA MET A 28 -2.87 -7.78 -11.93
C MET A 28 -1.94 -7.07 -10.92
N ALA A 29 -0.75 -6.64 -11.35
CA ALA A 29 0.18 -5.90 -10.48
C ALA A 29 -0.37 -4.54 -10.03
N ARG A 30 -1.11 -3.84 -10.91
CA ARG A 30 -1.85 -2.63 -10.55
C ARG A 30 -2.96 -2.91 -9.54
N GLN A 31 -3.63 -4.05 -9.66
CA GLN A 31 -4.68 -4.47 -8.74
C GLN A 31 -4.11 -4.85 -7.35
N MET A 32 -2.86 -5.31 -7.28
CA MET A 32 -2.17 -5.63 -6.03
C MET A 32 -1.36 -4.46 -5.43
N GLY A 33 -1.33 -3.29 -6.07
CA GLY A 33 -0.63 -2.10 -5.56
C GLY A 33 0.90 -2.22 -5.56
N ILE A 34 1.47 -3.14 -6.33
CA ILE A 34 2.91 -3.39 -6.40
C ILE A 34 3.51 -2.57 -7.56
N ASP A 35 4.45 -1.68 -7.25
CA ASP A 35 5.25 -1.00 -8.27
C ASP A 35 6.40 -1.92 -8.72
N ILE A 36 6.20 -2.60 -9.84
CA ILE A 36 7.14 -3.57 -10.43
C ILE A 36 8.53 -2.95 -10.69
N SER A 37 8.61 -1.62 -10.79
CA SER A 37 9.85 -0.88 -11.05
C SER A 37 10.90 -1.02 -9.94
N SER A 38 10.50 -1.36 -8.71
CA SER A 38 11.41 -1.44 -7.54
C SER A 38 11.77 -2.87 -7.11
N MET A 39 11.22 -3.92 -7.74
CA MET A 39 11.38 -5.32 -7.32
C MET A 39 12.02 -6.25 -8.38
N GLY A 40 12.79 -5.71 -9.33
CA GLY A 40 13.27 -6.43 -10.53
C GLY A 40 13.73 -7.89 -10.31
N ALA A 41 14.72 -8.13 -9.47
CA ALA A 41 15.29 -9.47 -9.30
C ALA A 41 14.40 -10.46 -8.50
N GLN A 42 13.68 -9.97 -7.49
CA GLN A 42 12.81 -10.81 -6.66
C GLN A 42 11.50 -11.14 -7.38
N ALA A 43 10.99 -10.21 -8.18
CA ALA A 43 9.84 -10.44 -9.03
C ALA A 43 10.18 -11.50 -10.09
N GLU A 44 11.31 -11.36 -10.80
CA GLU A 44 11.72 -12.32 -11.84
C GLU A 44 11.83 -13.76 -11.32
N GLN A 45 12.34 -13.95 -10.11
CA GLN A 45 12.40 -15.27 -9.46
C GLN A 45 11.00 -15.83 -9.16
N MET A 46 10.08 -15.00 -8.67
CA MET A 46 8.70 -15.40 -8.43
C MET A 46 7.98 -15.76 -9.74
N TRP A 47 8.21 -14.99 -10.81
CA TRP A 47 7.63 -15.26 -12.12
C TRP A 47 8.14 -16.58 -12.73
N SER A 48 9.45 -16.85 -12.62
CA SER A 48 10.01 -18.13 -13.07
C SER A 48 9.43 -19.33 -12.31
N MET A 49 9.26 -19.20 -10.99
CA MET A 49 8.65 -20.26 -10.18
C MET A 49 7.20 -20.53 -10.59
N LEU A 50 6.43 -19.48 -10.89
CA LEU A 50 5.04 -19.60 -11.34
C LEU A 50 4.93 -20.25 -12.73
N ASP A 51 5.84 -19.92 -13.65
CA ASP A 51 5.91 -20.53 -14.98
C ASP A 51 6.30 -22.01 -14.91
N ASP A 52 7.24 -22.35 -14.02
CA ASP A 52 7.65 -23.74 -13.78
C ASP A 52 6.52 -24.55 -13.17
N LEU A 53 5.77 -23.99 -12.20
CA LEU A 53 4.60 -24.66 -11.62
C LEU A 53 3.48 -24.86 -12.66
N ALA A 54 3.22 -23.85 -13.50
CA ALA A 54 2.19 -23.93 -14.53
C ALA A 54 2.51 -24.98 -15.60
N THR A 55 3.79 -25.19 -15.89
CA THR A 55 4.26 -26.13 -16.91
C THR A 55 4.40 -27.56 -16.38
N SER A 56 4.86 -27.72 -15.12
CA SER A 56 5.14 -29.03 -14.53
C SER A 56 3.96 -29.64 -13.76
N ASP A 57 3.17 -28.81 -13.06
CA ASP A 57 1.99 -29.25 -12.31
C ASP A 57 0.84 -28.23 -12.43
N PRO A 58 0.03 -28.32 -13.50
CA PRO A 58 -1.09 -27.41 -13.73
C PRO A 58 -2.15 -27.44 -12.61
N GLU A 59 -2.26 -28.56 -11.88
CA GLU A 59 -3.18 -28.65 -10.74
C GLU A 59 -2.59 -28.00 -9.48
N GLY A 60 -1.30 -28.19 -9.23
CA GLY A 60 -0.54 -27.48 -8.21
C GLY A 60 -0.56 -25.97 -8.40
N TYR A 61 -0.41 -25.49 -9.63
CA TYR A 61 -0.56 -24.07 -9.96
C TYR A 61 -1.95 -23.53 -9.65
N LYS A 62 -3.02 -24.26 -10.02
CA LYS A 62 -4.39 -23.85 -9.69
C LYS A 62 -4.62 -23.80 -8.18
N LYS A 63 -4.11 -24.78 -7.43
CA LYS A 63 -4.19 -24.79 -5.96
C LYS A 63 -3.39 -23.65 -5.34
N PHE A 64 -2.19 -23.38 -5.86
CA PHE A 64 -1.34 -22.28 -5.39
C PHE A 64 -1.99 -20.91 -5.63
N ILE A 65 -2.53 -20.66 -6.83
CA ILE A 65 -3.24 -19.42 -7.14
C ILE A 65 -4.53 -19.31 -6.33
N ALA A 66 -5.29 -20.40 -6.17
CA ALA A 66 -6.49 -20.41 -5.34
C ALA A 66 -6.17 -20.14 -3.86
N GLN A 67 -5.04 -20.67 -3.38
CA GLN A 67 -4.56 -20.46 -2.02
C GLN A 67 -4.06 -19.03 -1.81
N GLN A 68 -3.27 -18.47 -2.74
CA GLN A 68 -2.85 -17.07 -2.69
C GLN A 68 -4.05 -16.11 -2.81
N ALA A 69 -5.05 -16.43 -3.64
CA ALA A 69 -6.27 -15.64 -3.73
C ALA A 69 -7.08 -15.69 -2.42
N LYS A 70 -7.16 -16.87 -1.79
CA LYS A 70 -7.83 -17.06 -0.50
C LYS A 70 -7.10 -16.36 0.66
N GLU A 71 -5.77 -16.46 0.70
CA GLU A 71 -4.92 -15.80 1.70
C GLU A 71 -4.96 -14.26 1.55
N ALA A 72 -5.08 -13.75 0.32
CA ALA A 72 -5.27 -12.32 0.07
C ALA A 72 -6.67 -11.82 0.51
N GLU A 73 -7.69 -12.67 0.41
CA GLU A 73 -9.07 -12.37 0.82
C GLU A 73 -9.25 -12.38 2.34
N GLU A 74 -8.52 -13.23 3.07
CA GLU A 74 -8.62 -13.40 4.53
C GLU A 74 -7.81 -12.38 5.37
N GLY A 75 -7.10 -11.44 4.74
CA GLY A 75 -6.64 -10.22 5.41
C GLY A 75 -5.17 -10.18 5.84
N GLY A 76 -4.29 -10.20 4.84
CA GLY A 76 -2.96 -9.58 4.92
C GLY A 76 -1.82 -10.57 4.71
N TYR A 77 -0.93 -10.25 3.76
CA TYR A 77 0.39 -10.86 3.70
C TYR A 77 1.09 -10.66 5.06
N HIS A 78 1.15 -11.74 5.82
CA HIS A 78 2.05 -11.93 6.95
C HIS A 78 2.68 -13.31 6.73
N PRO A 79 4.00 -13.42 6.57
CA PRO A 79 4.63 -14.73 6.62
C PRO A 79 4.42 -15.23 8.04
N SER A 80 3.77 -16.39 8.16
CA SER A 80 3.49 -17.15 9.38
C SER A 80 2.15 -16.90 10.11
N GLN A 81 1.48 -18.05 10.27
CA GLN A 81 0.55 -18.51 11.32
C GLN A 81 -0.94 -18.62 10.98
N GLN A 82 -1.32 -19.90 10.88
CA GLN A 82 -2.65 -20.52 10.78
C GLN A 82 -3.64 -20.03 11.84
N GLY A 83 -4.92 -19.92 11.46
CA GLY A 83 -6.04 -20.00 12.41
C GLY A 83 -7.40 -19.52 11.89
N GLY A 84 -8.22 -20.44 11.40
CA GLY A 84 -9.63 -20.65 11.78
C GLY A 84 -10.74 -19.61 11.48
N ASP A 85 -11.74 -20.10 10.75
CA ASP A 85 -13.19 -19.76 10.81
C ASP A 85 -13.74 -18.52 10.06
N GLY A 86 -13.85 -18.67 8.74
CA GLY A 86 -15.18 -18.81 8.11
C GLY A 86 -16.17 -17.64 8.15
N ALA A 87 -15.76 -16.44 7.72
CA ALA A 87 -16.70 -15.43 7.19
C ALA A 87 -15.97 -14.49 6.22
N ALA A 88 -16.50 -14.31 5.00
CA ALA A 88 -15.95 -13.38 4.01
C ALA A 88 -16.07 -11.93 4.51
N VAL A 89 -15.00 -11.43 5.12
CA VAL A 89 -14.88 -10.05 5.60
C VAL A 89 -14.09 -9.28 4.54
N ALA A 90 -14.71 -8.27 3.92
CA ALA A 90 -14.02 -7.37 2.98
C ALA A 90 -12.69 -6.86 3.58
N PRO A 91 -11.60 -6.74 2.78
CA PRO A 91 -10.28 -6.40 3.30
C PRO A 91 -10.36 -5.09 4.08
N LYS A 92 -10.22 -5.22 5.39
CA LYS A 92 -10.39 -4.12 6.34
C LYS A 92 -9.23 -3.17 6.12
N ARG A 93 -9.48 -2.05 5.42
CA ARG A 93 -8.51 -0.96 5.30
C ARG A 93 -7.94 -0.69 6.69
N ARG A 94 -6.62 -0.69 6.82
CA ARG A 94 -5.96 -0.36 8.08
C ARG A 94 -6.42 1.04 8.48
N SER A 95 -7.30 1.11 9.46
CA SER A 95 -7.86 2.34 10.00
C SER A 95 -7.52 2.36 11.48
N PHE A 96 -7.20 3.54 11.98
CA PHE A 96 -7.01 3.74 13.40
C PHE A 96 -7.84 4.92 13.86
N ARG A 97 -8.05 5.03 15.18
CA ARG A 97 -8.78 6.13 15.79
C ARG A 97 -7.79 6.98 16.58
N PRO A 98 -7.47 8.20 16.11
CA PRO A 98 -6.57 9.09 16.84
C PRO A 98 -7.10 9.38 18.25
N ARG A 99 -6.22 9.43 19.25
CA ARG A 99 -6.57 9.93 20.59
C ARG A 99 -6.56 11.47 20.57
N PRO A 100 -7.60 12.15 21.05
CA PRO A 100 -7.59 13.60 21.18
C PRO A 100 -6.51 14.08 22.14
N ALA A 101 -5.85 15.20 21.82
CA ALA A 101 -4.89 15.85 22.72
C ALA A 101 -5.27 17.31 22.99
N LEU A 102 -5.23 18.17 21.96
CA LEU A 102 -5.57 19.59 22.10
C LEU A 102 -6.25 20.15 20.86
N VAL A 103 -6.85 21.33 20.98
CA VAL A 103 -7.48 22.05 19.86
C VAL A 103 -6.92 23.44 19.74
N ILE A 104 -6.46 23.81 18.54
CA ILE A 104 -5.99 25.15 18.21
C ILE A 104 -7.12 25.89 17.51
N LYS A 105 -7.51 27.04 18.04
CA LYS A 105 -8.48 27.93 17.41
C LYS A 105 -7.74 29.07 16.70
N THR A 106 -8.02 29.22 15.41
CA THR A 106 -7.48 30.32 14.59
C THR A 106 -8.53 30.73 13.54
N SER A 107 -8.10 31.44 12.50
CA SER A 107 -8.95 31.85 11.38
C SER A 107 -8.27 31.60 10.04
N LEU A 108 -9.06 31.39 8.98
CA LEU A 108 -8.53 31.23 7.63
C LEU A 108 -7.80 32.51 7.19
N ALA A 109 -6.56 32.36 6.74
CA ALA A 109 -5.76 33.48 6.23
C ALA A 109 -6.25 33.97 4.87
N ALA A 110 -6.79 33.08 4.03
CA ALA A 110 -7.27 33.39 2.70
C ALA A 110 -8.58 32.64 2.40
N PRO A 111 -9.40 33.11 1.44
CA PRO A 111 -10.59 32.40 1.02
C PRO A 111 -10.27 31.02 0.43
N CYS A 112 -11.07 30.01 0.76
CA CYS A 112 -10.94 28.66 0.22
C CYS A 112 -12.31 27.97 0.07
N ARG A 113 -12.35 26.90 -0.72
CA ARG A 113 -13.55 26.05 -0.85
C ARG A 113 -13.39 24.80 -0.02
N ILE A 114 -14.36 24.54 0.85
CA ILE A 114 -14.43 23.34 1.69
C ILE A 114 -15.82 22.74 1.47
N GLU A 115 -15.86 21.47 1.09
CA GLU A 115 -17.11 20.77 0.69
C GLU A 115 -17.93 21.58 -0.34
N GLY A 116 -17.24 22.20 -1.30
CA GLY A 116 -17.87 23.02 -2.36
C GLY A 116 -18.35 24.41 -1.93
N LYS A 117 -18.35 24.73 -0.63
CA LYS A 117 -18.79 26.04 -0.11
C LYS A 117 -17.60 26.99 0.04
N LEU A 118 -17.75 28.21 -0.45
CA LEU A 118 -16.74 29.27 -0.28
C LEU A 118 -16.73 29.73 1.18
N LYS A 119 -15.54 29.77 1.78
CA LYS A 119 -15.26 30.37 3.07
C LYS A 119 -14.26 31.49 2.87
N ASN A 120 -14.57 32.66 3.41
CA ASN A 120 -13.71 33.84 3.28
C ASN A 120 -12.56 33.81 4.30
N ALA A 121 -11.57 34.68 4.09
CA ALA A 121 -10.60 34.98 5.12
C ALA A 121 -11.30 35.43 6.42
N GLY A 122 -10.71 35.12 7.57
CA GLY A 122 -11.29 35.39 8.89
C GLY A 122 -12.33 34.36 9.37
N TYR A 123 -12.74 33.40 8.53
CA TYR A 123 -13.64 32.32 8.97
C TYR A 123 -12.97 31.46 10.04
N LYS A 124 -13.72 31.04 11.07
CA LYS A 124 -13.18 30.28 12.21
C LYS A 124 -12.62 28.93 11.74
N LEU A 125 -11.39 28.63 12.16
CA LEU A 125 -10.70 27.36 11.94
C LEU A 125 -10.33 26.73 13.28
N PHE A 126 -10.69 25.47 13.45
CA PHE A 126 -10.25 24.62 14.55
C PHE A 126 -9.33 23.54 14.01
N ILE A 127 -8.16 23.38 14.62
CA ILE A 127 -7.20 22.32 14.30
C ILE A 127 -7.14 21.42 15.52
N ASN A 128 -7.71 20.23 15.40
CA ASN A 128 -7.63 19.20 16.43
C ASN A 128 -6.30 18.49 16.27
N MET A 129 -5.41 18.69 17.23
CA MET A 129 -4.17 17.93 17.34
C MET A 129 -4.46 16.64 18.11
N CYS A 130 -4.25 15.53 17.44
CA CYS A 130 -4.48 14.18 17.93
C CYS A 130 -3.17 13.39 17.87
N CYS A 131 -3.11 12.26 18.58
CA CYS A 131 -1.95 11.38 18.51
C CYS A 131 -2.34 9.91 18.29
N HIS A 132 -1.46 9.15 17.64
CA HIS A 132 -1.60 7.71 17.51
C HIS A 132 -0.24 7.01 17.39
N GLU A 133 -0.07 5.87 18.05
CA GLU A 133 1.17 5.07 18.03
C GLU A 133 1.54 4.48 16.66
N ALA A 134 0.65 4.62 15.66
CA ALA A 134 0.87 4.14 14.31
C ALA A 134 1.63 5.17 13.45
N ILE A 135 1.82 6.39 13.97
CA ILE A 135 2.58 7.44 13.31
C ILE A 135 4.03 7.34 13.76
N GLU A 136 4.95 7.47 12.82
CA GLU A 136 6.38 7.48 13.12
C GLU A 136 6.75 8.70 13.96
N GLY A 137 7.68 8.50 14.89
CA GLY A 137 8.23 9.59 15.71
C GLY A 137 9.01 10.62 14.90
N PRO A 138 9.31 11.79 15.49
CA PRO A 138 10.09 12.83 14.84
C PRO A 138 11.53 12.38 14.55
N ARG A 139 12.08 12.87 13.45
CA ARG A 139 13.46 12.58 13.01
C ARG A 139 14.27 13.86 12.83
N ASN A 140 15.56 13.80 13.13
CA ASN A 140 16.46 14.92 12.90
C ASN A 140 16.87 15.03 11.42
N ALA A 141 17.70 16.02 11.09
CA ALA A 141 18.21 16.23 9.73
C ALA A 141 18.99 15.04 9.16
N ALA A 142 19.57 14.19 10.01
CA ALA A 142 20.27 12.97 9.62
C ALA A 142 19.32 11.76 9.45
N GLY A 143 18.03 11.93 9.72
CA GLY A 143 17.02 10.87 9.64
C GLY A 143 16.94 9.95 10.87
N HIS A 144 17.67 10.27 11.94
CA HIS A 144 17.61 9.53 13.20
C HIS A 144 16.45 10.01 14.06
N GLU A 145 15.85 9.08 14.80
CA GLU A 145 14.78 9.38 15.75
C GLU A 145 15.26 10.36 16.82
N VAL A 146 14.37 11.28 17.18
CA VAL A 146 14.62 12.30 18.20
C VAL A 146 13.90 11.90 19.47
N ASP A 147 14.65 11.77 20.56
CA ASP A 147 14.06 11.67 21.89
C ASP A 147 13.53 13.04 22.32
N ILE A 148 12.23 13.24 22.12
CA ILE A 148 11.48 14.43 22.51
C ILE A 148 11.30 14.59 24.04
N ARG A 149 11.71 13.60 24.84
CA ARG A 149 11.66 13.66 26.31
C ARG A 149 13.03 13.95 26.93
N ALA A 150 14.10 13.87 26.15
CA ALA A 150 15.40 14.33 26.60
C ALA A 150 15.33 15.86 26.78
N ASP A 151 15.82 16.36 27.92
CA ASP A 151 15.85 17.80 28.27
C ASP A 151 16.80 18.62 27.36
N ASP A 152 17.44 17.99 26.38
CA ASP A 152 18.29 18.65 25.41
C ASP A 152 17.44 19.42 24.38
N ALA A 153 17.87 20.64 24.09
CA ALA A 153 17.17 21.54 23.17
C ALA A 153 16.98 20.90 21.78
N VAL A 154 15.77 20.39 21.53
CA VAL A 154 15.38 19.88 20.21
C VAL A 154 15.53 21.02 19.19
N ASN A 155 16.51 20.88 18.30
CA ASN A 155 16.73 21.85 17.24
C ASN A 155 15.64 21.71 16.17
N ALA A 156 14.92 22.79 15.87
CA ALA A 156 13.90 22.81 14.83
C ALA A 156 14.49 22.77 13.40
N SER A 157 15.79 23.08 13.23
CA SER A 157 16.46 23.08 11.93
C SER A 157 16.61 21.65 11.39
N GLY A 158 15.91 21.35 10.31
CA GLY A 158 15.90 20.03 9.68
C GLY A 158 15.15 18.95 10.48
N LEU A 159 14.39 19.35 11.50
CA LEU A 159 13.48 18.44 12.21
C LEU A 159 12.31 18.05 11.29
N GLN A 160 12.10 16.75 11.15
CA GLN A 160 11.01 16.17 10.38
C GLN A 160 9.99 15.60 11.35
N ILE A 161 8.77 16.12 11.33
CA ILE A 161 7.65 15.64 12.15
C ILE A 161 6.63 15.02 11.19
N PRO A 162 6.49 13.69 11.16
CA PRO A 162 5.44 13.03 10.38
C PRO A 162 4.06 13.44 10.86
N LEU A 163 3.20 13.89 9.95
CA LEU A 163 1.83 14.30 10.26
C LEU A 163 0.86 13.65 9.27
N LEU A 164 -0.25 13.11 9.77
CA LEU A 164 -1.41 12.80 8.94
C LEU A 164 -2.45 13.91 9.07
N VAL A 165 -2.85 14.48 7.95
CA VAL A 165 -3.82 15.57 7.89
C VAL A 165 -5.13 15.04 7.31
N GLY A 166 -6.18 15.07 8.12
CA GLY A 166 -7.52 14.70 7.69
C GLY A 166 -8.11 15.69 6.69
N ALA A 167 -9.18 15.28 5.99
CA ALA A 167 -9.93 16.21 5.15
C ALA A 167 -10.60 17.30 6.02
N PRO A 168 -10.62 18.57 5.57
CA PRO A 168 -11.31 19.63 6.29
C PRO A 168 -12.82 19.36 6.34
N ARG A 169 -13.43 19.58 7.50
CA ARG A 169 -14.86 19.38 7.76
C ARG A 169 -15.55 20.69 8.04
N LEU A 170 -16.75 20.87 7.48
CA LEU A 170 -17.61 21.98 7.89
C LEU A 170 -18.29 21.69 9.22
N MET A 171 -18.23 22.66 10.13
CA MET A 171 -19.00 22.67 11.37
C MET A 171 -19.88 23.92 11.40
N ASP A 172 -20.81 23.98 12.35
CA ASP A 172 -21.67 25.15 12.48
C ASP A 172 -20.84 26.41 12.80
N GLY A 173 -20.78 27.33 11.83
CA GLY A 173 -20.00 28.57 11.92
C GLY A 173 -18.47 28.42 11.87
N ALA A 174 -17.92 27.24 11.55
CA ALA A 174 -16.47 27.02 11.53
C ALA A 174 -16.03 25.90 10.58
N VAL A 175 -14.72 25.79 10.40
CA VAL A 175 -14.04 24.66 9.74
C VAL A 175 -13.24 23.92 10.80
N ALA A 176 -13.22 22.60 10.73
CA ALA A 176 -12.35 21.77 11.55
C ALA A 176 -11.39 20.93 10.70
N LEU A 177 -10.17 20.73 11.20
CA LEU A 177 -9.16 19.86 10.62
C LEU A 177 -8.61 18.96 11.72
N ASP A 178 -8.46 17.67 11.44
CA ASP A 178 -7.81 16.74 12.36
C ASP A 178 -6.37 16.49 11.89
N VAL A 179 -5.38 16.76 12.75
CA VAL A 179 -3.95 16.53 12.50
C VAL A 179 -3.46 15.48 13.50
N VAL A 180 -2.87 14.41 13.00
CA VAL A 180 -2.40 13.28 13.83
C VAL A 180 -0.87 13.23 13.79
N THR A 181 -0.29 13.23 15.00
CA THR A 181 1.13 13.01 15.27
C THR A 181 1.38 11.63 15.86
#